data_AF-A0A419IA51-F1
#
_entry.id   AF-A0A419IA51-F1
#
_cell.length_a   1.000
_cell.length_b   1.000
_cell.length_c   1.000
_cell.angle_alpha   90.00
_cell.angle_beta   90.00
_cell.angle_gamma   90.00
#
_symmetry.space_group_name_H-M   'P 1'
#
loop_
_entity.id
_entity.type
_entity.pdbx_description
1 polymer ?
#
loop_
_entity_poly.entity_id
_entity_poly.type
_entity_poly.pdbx_seq_one_letter_code
_entity_poly.pdbx_strand_id
1 'polypeptide(L)'
;MSKAIEALHKGRGIWRADLRSFLGPELRRRWHVPGDADPELVRVIVVARLAAVLAEFGDPGLAEVFWAAFNVGLTQDAESRTLRGRFARLGAGRTKCDDQRELFTARIAESVRRPQRPLESAQLAAARVLLAGEKAAPRRGELSAVEAFVDLPRYVLSRFPQERLRVPLLGDGPLVASLGPDCEWYCVFTDDWTLERYRGVVGDRWSGIRHWSGRELATAAVRRGKPTGVLVNPSAVPGSGTERTVSLPPAVLRTMSGS
;
A
#
# COMPACT_ATOMS: atom_id res chain seq x y z
N MET A 1 -28.02 -9.01 -9.63
CA MET A 1 -26.88 -8.27 -9.05
C MET A 1 -25.89 -8.02 -10.17
N SER A 2 -25.44 -6.79 -10.39
CA SER A 2 -24.75 -6.44 -11.64
C SER A 2 -23.41 -7.17 -11.75
N LYS A 3 -23.33 -8.18 -12.62
CA LYS A 3 -22.09 -8.88 -13.03
C LYS A 3 -20.96 -7.91 -13.37
N ALA A 4 -21.30 -6.67 -13.73
CA ALA A 4 -20.34 -5.61 -13.97
C ALA A 4 -19.50 -5.27 -12.73
N ILE A 5 -20.08 -5.20 -11.53
CA ILE A 5 -19.34 -4.88 -10.29
C ILE A 5 -18.32 -5.98 -10.00
N GLU A 6 -18.76 -7.23 -10.06
CA GLU A 6 -17.94 -8.43 -9.84
C GLU A 6 -16.81 -8.58 -10.87
N ALA A 7 -16.92 -7.93 -12.02
CA ALA A 7 -15.91 -7.97 -13.08
C ALA A 7 -15.23 -6.61 -13.35
N LEU A 8 -15.53 -5.58 -12.55
CA LEU A 8 -14.92 -4.25 -12.71
C LEU A 8 -13.44 -4.26 -12.35
N HIS A 9 -12.99 -5.18 -11.50
CA HIS A 9 -11.57 -5.37 -11.19
C HIS A 9 -10.80 -6.14 -12.28
N LYS A 10 -11.46 -6.66 -13.33
CA LYS A 10 -10.79 -7.51 -14.33
C LYS A 10 -10.22 -6.67 -15.48
N GLY A 11 -9.10 -7.13 -16.06
CA GLY A 11 -8.47 -6.50 -17.21
C GLY A 11 -8.10 -5.05 -16.94
N ARG A 12 -8.48 -4.14 -17.85
CA ARG A 12 -8.20 -2.69 -17.75
C ARG A 12 -8.95 -1.97 -16.63
N GLY A 13 -9.84 -2.65 -15.91
CA GLY A 13 -10.59 -2.05 -14.82
C GLY A 13 -11.50 -0.93 -15.29
N ILE A 14 -11.40 0.25 -14.68
CA ILE A 14 -12.11 1.45 -15.14
C ILE A 14 -11.57 2.03 -16.47
N TRP A 15 -10.40 1.59 -16.95
CA TRP A 15 -9.81 2.08 -18.19
C TRP A 15 -10.27 1.33 -19.45
N ARG A 16 -11.26 0.45 -19.32
CA ARG A 16 -11.88 -0.19 -20.48
C ARG A 16 -12.56 0.84 -21.38
N ALA A 17 -12.47 0.65 -22.69
CA ALA A 17 -13.04 1.57 -23.68
C ALA A 17 -14.57 1.56 -23.67
N ASP A 18 -15.16 0.40 -23.34
CA ASP A 18 -16.58 0.13 -23.30
C ASP A 18 -17.21 0.33 -21.90
N LEU A 19 -16.55 1.06 -20.98
CA LEU A 19 -16.94 1.13 -19.57
C LEU A 19 -18.43 1.42 -19.37
N ARG A 20 -18.99 2.40 -20.09
CA ARG A 20 -20.42 2.76 -19.99
C ARG A 20 -21.33 1.59 -20.31
N SER A 21 -21.05 0.87 -21.39
CA SER A 21 -21.82 -0.31 -21.80
C SER A 21 -21.62 -1.46 -20.82
N PHE A 22 -20.39 -1.66 -20.37
CA PHE A 22 -20.02 -2.69 -19.40
C PHE A 22 -20.76 -2.56 -18.06
N LEU A 23 -20.99 -1.34 -17.55
CA LEU A 23 -21.76 -1.13 -16.30
C LEU A 23 -23.20 -1.69 -16.41
N GLY A 24 -23.75 -1.76 -17.62
CA GLY A 24 -25.13 -2.15 -17.87
C GLY A 24 -26.15 -1.06 -17.50
N PRO A 25 -27.41 -1.19 -17.93
CA PRO A 25 -28.43 -0.16 -17.72
C PRO A 25 -28.80 0.02 -16.25
N GLU A 26 -28.81 -1.04 -15.46
CA GLU A 26 -29.16 -0.97 -14.04
C GLU A 26 -28.16 -0.12 -13.25
N LEU A 27 -26.86 -0.44 -13.36
CA LEU A 27 -25.82 0.27 -12.61
C LEU A 27 -25.68 1.72 -13.07
N ARG A 28 -25.82 1.99 -14.38
CA ARG A 28 -25.86 3.36 -14.91
C ARG A 28 -26.98 4.19 -14.29
N ARG A 29 -28.19 3.63 -14.17
CA ARG A 29 -29.30 4.31 -13.50
C ARG A 29 -29.00 4.55 -12.02
N ARG A 30 -28.54 3.54 -11.28
CA ARG A 30 -28.29 3.66 -9.84
C ARG A 30 -27.14 4.62 -9.51
N TRP A 31 -26.12 4.69 -10.36
CA TRP A 31 -24.99 5.61 -10.16
C TRP A 31 -25.21 6.99 -10.77
N HIS A 32 -26.36 7.21 -11.42
CA HIS A 32 -26.70 8.45 -12.11
C HIS A 32 -25.70 8.80 -13.23
N VAL A 33 -25.32 7.81 -14.04
CA VAL A 33 -24.47 8.01 -15.22
C VAL A 33 -25.33 8.59 -16.35
N PRO A 34 -25.04 9.81 -16.83
CA PRO A 34 -25.81 10.42 -17.91
C PRO A 34 -25.79 9.59 -19.20
N GLY A 35 -26.86 9.71 -19.99
CA GLY A 35 -27.01 8.99 -21.26
C GLY A 35 -25.95 9.38 -22.28
N ASP A 36 -25.55 10.65 -22.29
CA ASP A 36 -24.63 11.32 -23.19
C ASP A 36 -23.22 11.48 -22.61
N ALA A 37 -22.95 10.96 -21.41
CA ALA A 37 -21.64 11.08 -20.78
C ALA A 37 -20.52 10.47 -21.64
N ASP A 38 -19.50 11.27 -21.89
CA ASP A 38 -18.28 10.83 -22.54
C ASP A 38 -17.51 9.78 -21.69
N PRO A 39 -16.56 9.03 -22.28
CA PRO A 39 -15.83 8.00 -21.55
C PRO A 39 -15.06 8.49 -20.31
N GLU A 40 -14.62 9.75 -20.29
CA GLU A 40 -13.88 10.32 -19.16
C GLU A 40 -14.83 10.61 -18.00
N LEU A 41 -15.96 11.26 -18.26
CA LEU A 41 -16.99 11.54 -17.27
C LEU A 41 -17.52 10.25 -16.65
N VAL A 42 -17.71 9.19 -17.44
CA VAL A 42 -18.10 7.87 -16.93
C VAL A 42 -17.07 7.34 -15.93
N ARG A 43 -15.77 7.48 -16.21
CA ARG A 43 -14.70 7.08 -15.28
C ARG A 43 -14.73 7.91 -14.01
N VAL A 44 -14.89 9.22 -14.12
CA VAL A 44 -14.98 10.14 -12.98
C VAL A 44 -16.14 9.73 -12.07
N ILE A 45 -17.32 9.46 -12.62
CA ILE A 45 -18.49 9.02 -11.86
C ILE A 45 -18.21 7.68 -11.16
N VAL A 46 -17.63 6.71 -11.87
CA VAL A 46 -17.29 5.41 -11.29
C VAL A 46 -16.30 5.57 -10.14
N VAL A 47 -15.22 6.36 -10.32
CA VAL A 47 -14.24 6.60 -9.26
C VAL A 47 -14.86 7.31 -8.06
N ALA A 48 -15.71 8.32 -8.28
CA ALA A 48 -16.41 9.01 -7.20
C ALA A 48 -17.31 8.06 -6.40
N ARG A 49 -18.01 7.14 -7.07
CA ARG A 49 -18.84 6.12 -6.41
C ARG A 49 -17.99 5.11 -5.63
N LEU A 50 -16.89 4.66 -6.22
CA LEU A 50 -15.94 3.79 -5.54
C LEU A 50 -15.30 4.48 -4.32
N ALA A 51 -15.01 5.79 -4.40
CA ALA A 51 -14.46 6.58 -3.30
C ALA A 51 -15.44 6.72 -2.13
N ALA A 52 -16.72 6.94 -2.43
CA ALA A 52 -17.77 6.96 -1.41
C ALA A 52 -17.86 5.62 -0.67
N VAL A 53 -17.78 4.50 -1.40
CA VAL A 53 -17.75 3.16 -0.79
C VAL A 53 -16.50 2.94 0.04
N LEU A 54 -15.33 3.37 -0.46
CA LEU A 54 -14.08 3.26 0.28
C LEU A 54 -14.13 4.04 1.61
N ALA A 55 -14.73 5.22 1.62
CA ALA A 55 -14.91 6.02 2.83
C ALA A 55 -15.73 5.31 3.92
N GLU A 56 -16.63 4.40 3.55
CA GLU A 56 -17.41 3.60 4.50
C GLU A 56 -16.59 2.55 5.26
N PHE A 57 -15.37 2.23 4.81
CA PHE A 57 -14.50 1.28 5.49
C PHE A 57 -13.77 1.89 6.69
N GLY A 58 -13.57 3.22 6.71
CA GLY A 58 -12.89 3.91 7.81
C GLY A 58 -11.41 3.54 8.02
N ASP A 59 -10.82 2.77 7.10
CA ASP A 59 -9.44 2.29 7.16
C ASP A 59 -8.63 2.90 5.98
N PRO A 60 -7.74 3.87 6.26
CA PRO A 60 -6.88 4.49 5.26
C PRO A 60 -5.93 3.50 4.56
N GLY A 61 -5.54 2.41 5.23
CA GLY A 61 -4.63 1.38 4.72
C GLY A 61 -5.24 0.50 3.63
N LEU A 62 -6.58 0.51 3.50
CA LEU A 62 -7.28 -0.21 2.42
C LEU A 62 -7.32 0.56 1.10
N ALA A 63 -7.07 1.87 1.13
CA ALA A 63 -7.25 2.74 -0.03
C ALA A 63 -6.36 2.32 -1.21
N GLU A 64 -5.08 2.04 -0.97
CA GLU A 64 -4.15 1.68 -2.04
C GLU A 64 -4.51 0.33 -2.68
N VAL A 65 -4.86 -0.68 -1.86
CA VAL A 65 -5.29 -1.99 -2.36
C VAL A 65 -6.61 -1.87 -3.13
N PHE A 66 -7.54 -1.08 -2.63
CA PHE A 66 -8.82 -0.81 -3.29
C PHE A 66 -8.61 -0.15 -4.65
N TRP A 67 -7.79 0.91 -4.73
CA TRP A 67 -7.51 1.58 -6.00
C TRP A 67 -6.77 0.71 -7.00
N ALA A 68 -5.79 -0.07 -6.55
CA ALA A 68 -5.12 -1.05 -7.40
C ALA A 68 -6.07 -2.15 -7.88
N ALA A 69 -7.04 -2.59 -7.07
CA ALA A 69 -8.00 -3.61 -7.49
C ALA A 69 -8.80 -3.15 -8.73
N PHE A 70 -9.21 -1.88 -8.74
CA PHE A 70 -10.01 -1.27 -9.83
C PHE A 70 -9.20 -0.52 -10.88
N ASN A 71 -7.86 -0.56 -10.79
CA ASN A 71 -6.94 0.08 -11.71
C ASN A 71 -7.06 1.61 -11.74
N VAL A 72 -7.31 2.25 -10.59
CA VAL A 72 -7.41 3.72 -10.45
C VAL A 72 -6.03 4.30 -10.15
N GLY A 73 -5.65 5.39 -10.83
CA GLY A 73 -4.40 6.12 -10.57
C GLY A 73 -3.10 5.38 -10.93
N LEU A 74 -3.16 4.20 -11.55
CA LEU A 74 -1.99 3.41 -11.96
C LEU A 74 -1.63 3.65 -13.44
N THR A 75 -0.33 3.54 -13.77
CA THR A 75 0.16 3.62 -15.15
C THR A 75 -0.41 2.46 -15.99
N GLN A 76 -0.86 2.76 -17.21
CA GLN A 76 -1.55 1.80 -18.10
C GLN A 76 -0.62 0.81 -18.82
N ASP A 77 0.48 0.42 -18.18
CA ASP A 77 1.43 -0.55 -18.72
C ASP A 77 0.84 -1.97 -18.79
N ALA A 78 1.52 -2.84 -19.53
CA ALA A 78 1.06 -4.21 -19.77
C ALA A 78 0.94 -5.04 -18.48
N GLU A 79 1.80 -4.79 -17.49
CA GLU A 79 1.82 -5.49 -16.20
C GLU A 79 0.59 -5.13 -15.34
N SER A 80 0.13 -3.88 -15.41
CA SER A 80 -1.05 -3.38 -14.68
C SER A 80 -2.39 -3.85 -15.25
N ARG A 81 -2.38 -4.63 -16.35
CA ARG A 81 -3.60 -5.21 -16.93
C ARG A 81 -4.15 -6.39 -16.13
N THR A 82 -3.32 -7.02 -15.30
CA THR A 82 -3.76 -8.14 -14.45
C THR A 82 -3.87 -7.68 -13.00
N LEU A 83 -4.85 -8.22 -12.28
CA LEU A 83 -4.99 -7.96 -10.85
C LEU A 83 -3.71 -8.36 -10.09
N ARG A 84 -3.11 -9.48 -10.48
CA ARG A 84 -1.83 -9.96 -9.94
C ARG A 84 -0.70 -8.96 -10.14
N GLY A 85 -0.56 -8.40 -11.33
CA GLY A 85 0.47 -7.40 -11.61
C GLY A 85 0.25 -6.10 -10.84
N ARG A 86 -1.00 -5.64 -10.71
CA ARG A 86 -1.33 -4.45 -9.90
C ARG A 86 -1.02 -4.65 -8.42
N PHE A 87 -1.34 -5.82 -7.85
CA PHE A 87 -1.02 -6.14 -6.46
C PHE A 87 0.46 -6.42 -6.22
N ALA A 88 1.16 -7.02 -7.20
CA ALA A 88 2.61 -7.21 -7.13
C ALA A 88 3.35 -5.86 -7.01
N ARG A 89 2.87 -4.81 -7.70
CA ARG A 89 3.42 -3.44 -7.58
C ARG A 89 3.18 -2.79 -6.23
N LEU A 90 2.15 -3.20 -5.49
CA LEU A 90 1.90 -2.77 -4.12
C LEU A 90 2.75 -3.52 -3.09
N GLY A 91 3.59 -4.49 -3.49
CA GLY A 91 4.31 -5.34 -2.55
C GLY A 91 3.39 -6.21 -1.67
N ALA A 92 2.11 -6.35 -2.05
CA ALA A 92 1.09 -6.95 -1.22
C ALA A 92 0.99 -8.47 -1.47
N GLY A 93 0.87 -9.25 -0.38
CA GLY A 93 0.74 -10.70 -0.44
C GLY A 93 -0.57 -11.16 -1.09
N ARG A 94 -0.49 -12.10 -2.05
CA ARG A 94 -1.59 -12.54 -2.93
C ARG A 94 -2.89 -12.89 -2.17
N THR A 95 -2.80 -13.66 -1.10
CA THR A 95 -3.98 -14.14 -0.34
C THR A 95 -4.73 -12.99 0.34
N LYS A 96 -4.00 -12.04 0.98
CA LYS A 96 -4.60 -10.88 1.64
C LYS A 96 -5.38 -10.00 0.65
N CYS A 97 -4.85 -9.86 -0.56
CA CYS A 97 -5.49 -9.04 -1.59
C CYS A 97 -6.73 -9.70 -2.20
N ASP A 98 -6.76 -11.03 -2.30
CA ASP A 98 -7.94 -11.76 -2.79
C ASP A 98 -9.10 -11.67 -1.78
N ASP A 99 -8.82 -11.80 -0.47
CA ASP A 99 -9.81 -11.63 0.61
C ASP A 99 -10.35 -10.19 0.66
N GLN A 100 -9.46 -9.20 0.61
CA GLN A 100 -9.85 -7.78 0.61
C GLN A 100 -10.65 -7.41 -0.64
N ARG A 101 -10.31 -7.97 -1.81
CA ARG A 101 -11.08 -7.80 -3.04
C ARG A 101 -12.52 -8.30 -2.92
N GLU A 102 -12.71 -9.47 -2.31
CA GLU A 102 -14.05 -10.03 -2.11
C GLU A 102 -14.88 -9.14 -1.19
N LEU A 103 -14.28 -8.67 -0.11
CA LEU A 103 -14.89 -7.68 0.80
C LEU A 103 -15.28 -6.40 0.05
N PHE A 104 -14.38 -5.83 -0.76
CA PHE A 104 -14.67 -4.62 -1.54
C PHE A 104 -15.82 -4.83 -2.52
N THR A 105 -15.82 -5.95 -3.23
CA THR A 105 -16.86 -6.29 -4.21
C THR A 105 -18.22 -6.44 -3.52
N ALA A 106 -18.26 -7.12 -2.36
CA ALA A 106 -19.46 -7.26 -1.56
C ALA A 106 -19.99 -5.90 -1.09
N ARG A 107 -19.11 -5.01 -0.61
CA ARG A 107 -19.49 -3.68 -0.12
C ARG A 107 -19.99 -2.75 -1.25
N ILE A 108 -19.36 -2.79 -2.42
CA ILE A 108 -19.84 -2.04 -3.59
C ILE A 108 -21.23 -2.55 -3.99
N ALA A 109 -21.43 -3.88 -4.01
CA ALA A 109 -22.73 -4.46 -4.31
C ALA A 109 -23.80 -4.06 -3.29
N GLU A 110 -23.45 -3.99 -2.01
CA GLU A 110 -24.35 -3.53 -0.96
C GLU A 110 -24.67 -2.03 -1.10
N SER A 111 -23.66 -1.18 -1.33
CA SER A 111 -23.85 0.26 -1.53
C SER A 111 -24.77 0.51 -2.72
N VAL A 112 -24.57 -0.20 -3.83
CA VAL A 112 -25.42 -0.13 -5.02
C VAL A 112 -26.87 -0.51 -4.74
N ARG A 113 -27.15 -1.40 -3.76
CA ARG A 113 -28.52 -1.75 -3.39
C ARG A 113 -29.27 -0.59 -2.71
N ARG A 114 -28.56 0.27 -2.00
CA ARG A 114 -29.11 1.41 -1.26
C ARG A 114 -29.45 2.57 -2.22
N PRO A 115 -30.42 3.45 -1.87
CA PRO A 115 -30.65 4.68 -2.62
C PRO A 115 -29.38 5.54 -2.70
N GLN A 116 -28.98 5.87 -3.92
CA GLN A 116 -27.77 6.65 -4.18
C GLN A 116 -28.14 8.10 -4.43
N ARG A 117 -27.55 9.02 -3.67
CA ARG A 117 -27.69 10.46 -3.92
C ARG A 117 -26.91 10.86 -5.17
N PRO A 118 -27.33 11.91 -5.90
CA PRO A 118 -26.51 12.53 -6.94
C PRO A 118 -25.13 12.90 -6.40
N LEU A 119 -24.10 12.80 -7.24
CA LEU A 119 -22.74 13.22 -6.86
C LEU A 119 -22.64 14.74 -6.91
N GLU A 120 -22.02 15.32 -5.90
CA GLU A 120 -21.72 16.74 -5.84
C GLU A 120 -20.48 17.09 -6.69
N SER A 121 -20.38 18.34 -7.15
CA SER A 121 -19.26 18.83 -7.94
C SER A 121 -17.90 18.60 -7.26
N ALA A 122 -17.84 18.72 -5.93
CA ALA A 122 -16.63 18.46 -5.15
C ALA A 122 -16.18 16.98 -5.23
N GLN A 123 -17.13 16.04 -5.23
CA GLN A 123 -16.84 14.61 -5.34
C GLN A 123 -16.33 14.26 -6.75
N LEU A 124 -16.90 14.88 -7.78
CA LEU A 124 -16.44 14.73 -9.15
C LEU A 124 -15.04 15.34 -9.35
N ALA A 125 -14.76 16.50 -8.76
CA ALA A 125 -13.44 17.12 -8.80
C ALA A 125 -12.38 16.24 -8.11
N ALA A 126 -12.68 15.70 -6.93
CA ALA A 126 -11.78 14.78 -6.22
C ALA A 126 -11.49 13.52 -7.04
N ALA A 127 -12.50 12.96 -7.71
CA ALA A 127 -12.33 11.80 -8.58
C ALA A 127 -11.45 12.09 -9.81
N ARG A 128 -11.51 13.30 -10.38
CA ARG A 128 -10.62 13.73 -11.47
C ARG A 128 -9.15 13.77 -11.03
N VAL A 129 -8.89 14.32 -9.85
CA VAL A 129 -7.54 14.36 -9.25
C VAL A 129 -6.99 12.93 -9.05
N LEU A 130 -7.80 12.03 -8.50
CA LEU A 130 -7.43 10.61 -8.34
C LEU A 130 -7.15 9.92 -9.68
N LEU A 131 -7.91 10.23 -10.73
CA LEU A 131 -7.71 9.68 -12.08
C LEU A 131 -6.44 10.17 -12.76
N ALA A 132 -6.09 11.44 -12.55
CA ALA A 132 -4.86 12.04 -13.08
C ALA A 132 -3.59 11.45 -12.46
N GLY A 133 -3.72 10.68 -11.37
CA GLY A 133 -2.57 10.19 -10.60
C GLY A 133 -1.87 11.32 -9.82
N GLU A 134 -2.42 12.53 -9.83
CA GLU A 134 -2.00 13.62 -8.97
C GLU A 134 -2.47 13.29 -7.56
N LYS A 135 -1.56 12.73 -6.74
CA LYS A 135 -1.75 12.74 -5.29
C LYS A 135 -2.03 14.19 -4.91
N ALA A 136 -3.23 14.48 -4.41
CA ALA A 136 -3.56 15.80 -3.91
C ALA A 136 -2.39 16.29 -3.04
N ALA A 137 -1.80 17.42 -3.43
CA ALA A 137 -0.63 17.97 -2.74
C ALA A 137 -0.94 18.03 -1.24
N PRO A 138 -0.07 17.48 -0.36
CA PRO A 138 -0.33 17.54 1.06
C PRO A 138 -0.35 19.01 1.47
N ARG A 139 -1.50 19.45 2.00
CA ARG A 139 -1.62 20.77 2.63
C ARG A 139 -0.56 20.87 3.73
N ARG A 140 0.19 21.97 3.71
CA ARG A 140 1.18 22.36 4.72
C ARG A 140 0.66 22.07 6.12
N GLY A 141 1.43 21.26 6.84
CA GLY A 141 1.26 20.92 8.24
C GLY A 141 2.32 19.88 8.59
N GLU A 142 3.34 20.30 9.32
CA GLU A 142 4.41 19.48 9.84
C GLU A 142 3.84 18.29 10.63
N LEU A 143 3.92 17.08 10.07
CA LEU A 143 3.99 15.85 10.85
C LEU A 143 5.02 14.93 10.20
N SER A 144 6.07 14.72 10.97
CA SER A 144 7.29 13.98 10.72
C SER A 144 7.07 12.64 9.99
N ALA A 145 8.02 12.30 9.12
CA ALA A 145 8.19 10.98 8.49
C ALA A 145 8.30 9.80 9.49
N VAL A 146 8.19 10.07 10.80
CA VAL A 146 8.13 9.12 11.91
C VAL A 146 6.69 8.61 12.17
N GLU A 147 5.64 9.27 11.65
CA GLU A 147 4.23 8.90 11.89
C GLU A 147 3.45 8.48 10.64
N ALA A 148 4.12 8.12 9.55
CA ALA A 148 3.50 7.33 8.49
C ALA A 148 3.30 5.88 9.00
N PHE A 149 2.40 5.73 9.97
CA PHE A 149 1.94 4.48 10.54
C PHE A 149 1.23 3.68 9.45
N VAL A 150 2.01 2.91 8.69
CA VAL A 150 1.47 1.87 7.83
C VAL A 150 0.96 0.78 8.74
N ASP A 151 -0.30 0.43 8.54
CA ASP A 151 -0.97 -0.79 8.97
C ASP A 151 -0.13 -2.01 8.55
N LEU A 152 0.94 -2.28 9.30
CA LEU A 152 1.76 -3.46 9.12
C LEU A 152 0.80 -4.63 9.31
N PRO A 153 0.56 -5.45 8.26
CA PRO A 153 -0.41 -6.53 8.34
C PRO A 153 -0.17 -7.33 9.63
N ARG A 154 -1.21 -7.69 10.40
CA ARG A 154 -1.05 -8.53 11.61
C ARG A 154 -0.14 -9.74 11.39
N TYR A 155 -0.10 -10.24 10.16
CA TYR A 155 0.84 -11.26 9.69
C TYR A 155 2.33 -10.89 9.83
N VAL A 156 2.72 -9.66 9.47
CA VAL A 156 4.09 -9.14 9.68
C VAL A 156 4.37 -9.06 11.18
N LEU A 157 3.42 -8.56 11.98
CA LEU A 157 3.58 -8.46 13.43
C LEU A 157 3.66 -9.83 14.12
N SER A 158 2.97 -10.86 13.60
CA SER A 158 2.98 -12.22 14.16
C SER A 158 4.16 -13.06 13.68
N ARG A 159 4.66 -12.84 12.46
CA ARG A 159 5.79 -13.57 11.88
C ARG A 159 7.13 -12.98 12.26
N PHE A 160 7.27 -11.65 12.17
CA PHE A 160 8.55 -10.95 12.37
C PHE A 160 9.29 -11.40 13.63
N PRO A 161 8.65 -11.51 14.82
CA PRO A 161 9.37 -11.92 16.03
C PRO A 161 10.08 -13.28 15.92
N GLN A 162 9.61 -14.17 15.04
CA GLN A 162 10.15 -15.51 14.82
C GLN A 162 11.05 -15.61 13.58
N GLU A 163 10.99 -14.63 12.66
CA GLU A 163 11.79 -14.64 11.45
C GLU A 163 13.28 -14.50 11.76
N ARG A 164 14.11 -15.36 11.15
CA ARG A 164 15.56 -15.24 11.22
C ARG A 164 16.05 -14.31 10.12
N LEU A 165 16.55 -13.15 10.54
CA LEU A 165 16.97 -12.07 9.67
C LEU A 165 18.49 -11.96 9.67
N ARG A 166 19.04 -11.59 8.52
CA ARG A 166 20.46 -11.28 8.36
C ARG A 166 20.69 -9.84 8.78
N VAL A 167 21.56 -9.66 9.75
CA VAL A 167 21.87 -8.39 10.39
C VAL A 167 23.32 -8.07 10.07
N PRO A 168 23.60 -7.20 9.09
CA PRO A 168 24.94 -6.67 8.91
C PRO A 168 25.36 -5.90 10.16
N LEU A 169 26.62 -6.03 10.54
CA LEU A 169 27.19 -5.36 11.69
C LEU A 169 28.15 -4.24 11.27
N LEU A 170 28.16 -3.17 12.05
CA LEU A 170 29.17 -2.12 11.98
C LEU A 170 29.75 -1.94 13.39
N GLY A 171 30.99 -2.39 13.59
CA GLY A 171 31.57 -2.55 14.93
C GLY A 171 30.87 -3.67 15.69
N ASP A 172 30.44 -3.40 16.92
CA ASP A 172 29.80 -4.38 17.81
C ASP A 172 28.27 -4.46 17.68
N GLY A 173 27.67 -3.61 16.83
CA GLY A 173 26.22 -3.46 16.72
C GLY A 173 25.67 -3.59 15.30
N PRO A 174 24.34 -3.72 15.14
CA PRO A 174 23.69 -3.69 13.83
C PRO A 174 24.02 -2.43 13.05
N LEU A 175 24.13 -2.57 11.72
CA LEU A 175 24.24 -1.45 10.80
C LEU A 175 23.01 -0.54 10.96
N VAL A 176 23.28 0.75 11.07
CA VAL A 176 22.24 1.77 11.29
C VAL A 176 22.20 2.74 10.13
N ALA A 177 21.00 2.98 9.62
CA ALA A 177 20.69 4.08 8.71
C ALA A 177 20.05 5.24 9.50
N SER A 178 20.53 6.45 9.26
CA SER A 178 19.92 7.68 9.77
C SER A 178 19.10 8.32 8.65
N LEU A 179 17.77 8.26 8.77
CA LEU A 179 16.83 8.84 7.80
C LEU A 179 16.30 10.22 8.23
N GLY A 180 16.79 10.74 9.35
CA GLY A 180 16.43 12.03 9.95
C GLY A 180 17.11 12.22 11.31
N PRO A 181 16.92 13.36 11.98
CA PRO A 181 17.61 13.67 13.24
C PRO A 181 17.08 12.87 14.44
N ASP A 182 15.83 12.40 14.40
CA ASP A 182 15.12 11.93 15.60
C ASP A 182 14.98 10.40 15.73
N CYS A 183 15.44 9.63 14.73
CA CYS A 183 15.28 8.17 14.72
C CYS A 183 16.38 7.46 13.93
N GLU A 184 16.94 6.42 14.55
CA GLU A 184 17.90 5.51 13.94
C GLU A 184 17.20 4.23 13.44
N TRP A 185 17.69 3.60 12.38
CA TRP A 185 17.07 2.42 11.80
C TRP A 185 18.04 1.28 11.59
N TYR A 186 17.78 0.11 12.19
CA TYR A 186 18.54 -1.11 11.90
C TYR A 186 18.21 -1.62 10.51
N CYS A 187 19.23 -1.84 9.69
CA CYS A 187 19.08 -2.47 8.38
C CYS A 187 19.19 -3.99 8.52
N VAL A 188 18.16 -4.73 8.08
CA VAL A 188 18.12 -6.19 8.16
C VAL A 188 17.55 -6.80 6.88
N PHE A 189 17.86 -8.07 6.61
CA PHE A 189 17.53 -8.72 5.34
C PHE A 189 16.91 -10.10 5.52
N THR A 190 15.96 -10.45 4.64
CA THR A 190 15.28 -11.75 4.65
C THR A 190 16.04 -12.86 3.94
N ASP A 191 16.98 -12.51 3.06
CA ASP A 191 17.75 -13.43 2.22
C ASP A 191 19.13 -12.86 1.88
N ASP A 192 20.08 -13.76 1.58
CA ASP A 192 21.47 -13.39 1.28
C ASP A 192 21.57 -12.58 -0.02
N TRP A 193 20.70 -12.84 -0.98
CA TRP A 193 20.72 -12.15 -2.26
C TRP A 193 20.40 -10.65 -2.11
N THR A 194 19.38 -10.31 -1.33
CA THR A 194 19.00 -8.91 -1.08
C THR A 194 20.08 -8.19 -0.28
N LEU A 195 20.68 -8.88 0.70
CA LEU A 195 21.80 -8.37 1.48
C LEU A 195 23.02 -8.08 0.59
N GLU A 196 23.43 -9.02 -0.26
CA GLU A 196 24.62 -8.85 -1.12
C GLU A 196 24.38 -7.78 -2.19
N ARG A 197 23.17 -7.67 -2.72
CA ARG A 197 22.81 -6.56 -3.62
C ARG A 197 22.92 -5.21 -2.91
N TYR A 198 22.43 -5.10 -1.68
CA TYR A 198 22.53 -3.88 -0.89
C TYR A 198 24.00 -3.54 -0.62
N ARG A 199 24.79 -4.54 -0.19
CA ARG A 199 26.23 -4.46 0.05
C ARG A 199 27.01 -3.96 -1.17
N GLY A 200 26.67 -4.47 -2.36
CA GLY A 200 27.29 -4.06 -3.62
C GLY A 200 27.09 -2.57 -3.95
N VAL A 201 26.10 -1.91 -3.35
CA VAL A 201 25.85 -0.47 -3.54
C VAL A 201 26.42 0.37 -2.41
N VAL A 202 26.25 -0.02 -1.13
CA VAL A 202 26.71 0.78 0.02
C VAL A 202 28.19 0.57 0.37
N GLY A 203 28.82 -0.48 -0.17
CA GLY A 203 30.20 -0.84 0.08
C GLY A 203 30.42 -1.77 1.29
N ASP A 204 31.61 -2.36 1.35
CA ASP A 204 31.94 -3.49 2.24
C ASP A 204 32.53 -3.08 3.60
N ARG A 205 31.88 -2.15 4.31
CA ARG A 205 32.38 -1.67 5.61
C ARG A 205 31.86 -2.46 6.81
N TRP A 206 31.32 -3.65 6.58
CA TRP A 206 30.64 -4.42 7.62
C TRP A 206 31.64 -5.28 8.38
N SER A 207 31.57 -5.28 9.72
CA SER A 207 32.41 -6.13 10.56
C SER A 207 31.98 -7.61 10.52
N GLY A 208 30.79 -7.89 10.00
CA GLY A 208 30.28 -9.24 9.79
C GLY A 208 28.77 -9.24 9.57
N ILE A 209 28.21 -10.44 9.47
CA ILE A 209 26.76 -10.66 9.37
C ILE A 209 26.37 -11.64 10.48
N ARG A 210 25.35 -11.29 11.27
CA ARG A 210 24.73 -12.19 12.24
C ARG A 210 23.31 -12.54 11.83
N HIS A 211 22.80 -13.62 12.39
CA HIS A 211 21.42 -14.03 12.21
C HIS A 211 20.67 -13.85 13.50
N TRP A 212 19.76 -12.87 13.55
CA TRP A 212 18.92 -12.60 14.71
C TRP A 212 17.46 -12.85 14.38
N SER A 213 16.70 -13.31 15.37
CA SER A 213 15.25 -13.27 15.32
C SER A 213 14.74 -11.83 15.33
N GLY A 214 13.55 -11.59 14.78
CA GLY A 214 12.92 -10.27 14.92
C GLY A 214 12.68 -9.87 16.38
N ARG A 215 12.50 -10.84 17.29
CA ARG A 215 12.41 -10.54 18.73
C ARG A 215 13.72 -10.04 19.31
N GLU A 216 14.84 -10.68 18.98
CA GLU A 216 16.17 -10.21 19.41
C GLU A 216 16.46 -8.81 18.85
N LEU A 217 16.08 -8.54 17.60
CA LEU A 217 16.18 -7.21 16.99
C LEU A 217 15.31 -6.17 17.69
N ALA A 218 14.05 -6.49 17.99
CA ALA A 218 13.15 -5.60 18.72
C ALA A 218 13.71 -5.28 20.11
N THR A 219 14.17 -6.29 20.85
CA THR A 219 14.79 -6.11 22.17
C THR A 219 16.06 -5.27 22.08
N ALA A 220 16.92 -5.51 21.09
CA ALA A 220 18.13 -4.72 20.88
C ALA A 220 17.82 -3.26 20.49
N ALA A 221 16.77 -3.01 19.70
CA ALA A 221 16.35 -1.67 19.32
C ALA A 221 15.78 -0.90 20.52
N VAL A 222 14.94 -1.55 21.34
CA VAL A 222 14.35 -0.94 22.54
C VAL A 222 15.41 -0.61 23.60
N ARG A 223 16.46 -1.43 23.74
CA ARG A 223 17.54 -1.23 24.74
C ARG A 223 18.57 -0.15 24.36
N ARG A 224 18.58 0.35 23.13
CA ARG A 224 19.61 1.27 22.60
C ARG A 224 19.58 2.68 23.23
N GLY A 225 18.52 3.03 23.97
CA GLY A 225 18.39 4.34 24.64
C GLY A 225 18.02 5.51 23.72
N LYS A 226 18.11 5.33 22.39
CA LYS A 226 17.57 6.25 21.37
C LYS A 226 16.37 5.62 20.64
N PRO A 227 15.40 6.41 20.15
CA PRO A 227 14.35 5.90 19.27
C PRO A 227 14.95 5.17 18.08
N THR A 228 14.75 3.84 18.03
CA THR A 228 15.34 2.97 17.02
C THR A 228 14.28 2.09 16.38
N GLY A 229 14.15 2.16 15.07
CA GLY A 229 13.30 1.29 14.25
C GLY A 229 14.09 0.20 13.53
N VAL A 230 13.40 -0.64 12.78
CA VAL A 230 14.00 -1.67 11.90
C VAL A 230 13.49 -1.47 10.47
N LEU A 231 14.41 -1.48 9.51
CA LEU A 231 14.13 -1.55 8.07
C LEU A 231 14.48 -2.95 7.58
N VAL A 232 13.48 -3.69 7.14
CA VAL A 232 13.64 -5.01 6.51
C VAL A 232 13.77 -4.81 5.01
N ASN A 233 14.82 -5.37 4.40
CA ASN A 233 15.16 -5.22 2.99
C ASN A 233 15.19 -3.75 2.53
N PRO A 234 15.96 -2.87 3.20
CA PRO A 234 16.11 -1.49 2.75
C PRO A 234 16.72 -1.43 1.36
N SER A 235 16.30 -0.44 0.57
CA SER A 235 17.01 -0.09 -0.66
C SER A 235 18.17 0.85 -0.39
N ALA A 236 19.29 0.62 -1.06
CA ALA A 236 20.46 1.49 -1.03
C ALA A 236 20.34 2.70 -1.98
N VAL A 237 19.39 2.65 -2.93
CA VAL A 237 19.26 3.64 -4.00
C VAL A 237 17.96 4.44 -3.81
N PRO A 238 18.04 5.75 -3.59
CA PRO A 238 16.87 6.61 -3.43
C PRO A 238 15.88 6.44 -4.59
N GLY A 239 14.60 6.25 -4.26
CA GLY A 239 13.52 6.14 -5.25
C GLY A 239 13.41 4.78 -5.96
N SER A 240 14.18 3.76 -5.55
CA SER A 240 14.05 2.39 -6.09
C SER A 240 13.98 1.37 -4.96
N GLY A 241 13.29 0.23 -5.16
CA GLY A 241 13.31 -0.88 -4.20
C GLY A 241 12.59 -0.62 -2.86
N THR A 242 12.09 0.60 -2.65
CA THR A 242 11.33 1.00 -1.45
C THR A 242 10.04 0.21 -1.28
N GLU A 243 9.51 -0.35 -2.37
CA GLU A 243 8.32 -1.22 -2.37
C GLU A 243 8.55 -2.58 -1.69
N ARG A 244 9.81 -2.98 -1.49
CA ARG A 244 10.19 -4.21 -0.77
C ARG A 244 10.69 -3.93 0.64
N THR A 245 10.89 -2.66 0.97
CA THR A 245 11.35 -2.21 2.28
C THR A 245 10.19 -2.16 3.24
N VAL A 246 10.29 -2.88 4.35
CA VAL A 246 9.31 -2.80 5.44
C VAL A 246 9.93 -2.04 6.60
N SER A 247 9.29 -0.95 7.02
CA SER A 247 9.67 -0.17 8.19
C SER A 247 8.88 -0.61 9.42
N LEU A 248 9.57 -0.97 10.49
CA LEU A 248 9.05 -1.29 11.81
C LEU A 248 9.48 -0.19 12.78
N PRO A 249 8.60 0.79 13.07
CA PRO A 249 8.94 1.92 13.93
C PRO A 249 9.23 1.51 15.38
N PRO A 250 9.91 2.36 16.17
CA PRO A 250 10.21 2.09 17.57
C PRO A 250 8.97 1.70 18.40
N ALA A 251 7.84 2.39 18.18
CA ALA A 251 6.58 2.11 18.89
C ALA A 251 6.06 0.69 18.63
N VAL A 252 6.22 0.18 17.40
CA VAL A 252 5.81 -1.17 17.02
C VAL A 252 6.74 -2.20 17.67
N LEU A 253 8.05 -1.96 17.63
CA LEU A 253 9.05 -2.88 18.22
C LEU A 253 8.88 -3.05 19.73
N ARG A 254 8.47 -2.01 20.45
CA ARG A 254 8.14 -2.11 21.90
C ARG A 254 7.05 -3.14 22.20
N THR A 255 6.10 -3.34 21.29
CA THR A 255 5.03 -4.34 21.48
C THR A 255 5.52 -5.77 21.23
N MET A 256 6.69 -5.93 20.60
CA MET A 256 7.26 -7.22 20.19
C MET A 256 8.45 -7.68 21.05
N SER A 257 9.15 -6.75 21.69
CA SER A 257 10.33 -7.05 22.51
C SER A 257 9.99 -7.92 23.73
N GLY A 258 8.72 -7.93 24.15
CA GLY A 258 8.28 -8.52 25.42
C GLY A 258 8.88 -7.72 26.58
N SER A 259 8.02 -7.05 27.36
CA SER A 259 8.44 -6.59 28.68
C SER A 259 8.71 -7.77 29.58
#